data_AF-A0A0M4G8Q5-F1
#
_entry.id   AF-A0A0M4G8Q5-F1
#
_cell.length_a   1.000
_cell.length_b   1.000
_cell.length_c   1.000
_cell.angle_alpha   90.00
_cell.angle_beta   90.00
_cell.angle_gamma   90.00
#
_symmetry.space_group_name_H-M   'P 1'
#
loop_
_entity.id
_entity.type
_entity.pdbx_description
1 polymer ?
#
loop_
_entity_poly.entity_id
_entity_poly.type
_entity_poly.pdbx_seq_one_letter_code
_entity_poly.pdbx_strand_id
1 'polypeptide(L)'
;MNYKFPYQKVLEYKEKQQDLAEQEFGVVKQKQFELEQELEGLQTREQGIFDEYNEVHQKKVADILEIQAGIKHVHHIKRQLEHKTVEVHKELEDKQQVLLERSQEAKIWNKWKAKSRATFIKEMDQKEQAMLDEMAVIRYTRKI
;
A
#
# COMPACT_ATOMS: atom_id res chain seq x y z
N MET A 1 36.43 12.12 3.78
CA MET A 1 35.86 11.82 2.45
C MET A 1 34.36 11.62 2.58
N ASN A 2 33.53 12.25 1.75
CA ASN A 2 32.07 12.13 1.86
C ASN A 2 31.53 11.33 0.66
N TYR A 3 30.91 10.17 0.92
CA TYR A 3 30.35 9.33 -0.13
C TYR A 3 29.09 9.98 -0.71
N LYS A 4 29.08 10.22 -2.02
CA LYS A 4 27.91 10.69 -2.75
C LYS A 4 27.49 9.60 -3.73
N PHE A 5 26.27 9.09 -3.55
CA PHE A 5 25.72 8.13 -4.48
C PHE A 5 25.32 8.84 -5.79
N PRO A 6 25.83 8.42 -6.96
CA PRO A 6 25.60 9.15 -8.22
C PRO A 6 24.13 9.26 -8.62
N TYR A 7 23.30 8.30 -8.17
CA TYR A 7 21.88 8.20 -8.53
C TYR A 7 20.95 8.54 -7.36
N GLN A 8 21.41 9.35 -6.41
CA GLN A 8 20.63 9.72 -5.22
C GLN A 8 19.28 10.36 -5.57
N LYS A 9 19.23 11.25 -6.58
CA LYS A 9 17.97 11.86 -7.05
C LYS A 9 16.98 10.85 -7.64
N VAL A 10 17.51 9.82 -8.31
CA VAL A 10 16.68 8.74 -8.91
C VAL A 10 16.09 7.88 -7.81
N LEU A 11 16.88 7.55 -6.78
CA LEU A 11 16.40 6.84 -5.60
C LEU A 11 15.29 7.62 -4.89
N GLU A 12 15.51 8.91 -4.61
CA GLU A 12 14.50 9.78 -3.97
C GLU A 12 13.21 9.86 -4.78
N TYR A 13 13.31 9.95 -6.10
CA TYR A 13 12.13 9.90 -6.96
C TYR A 13 11.39 8.57 -6.85
N LYS A 14 12.11 7.44 -6.80
CA LYS A 14 11.51 6.11 -6.67
C LYS A 14 10.89 5.87 -5.30
N GLU A 15 11.50 6.36 -4.23
CA GLU A 15 10.92 6.33 -2.88
C GLU A 15 9.63 7.17 -2.84
N LYS A 16 9.64 8.38 -3.41
CA LYS A 16 8.42 9.19 -3.52
C LYS A 16 7.31 8.51 -4.32
N GLN A 17 7.65 7.77 -5.38
CA GLN A 17 6.66 7.00 -6.15
C GLN A 17 6.08 5.83 -5.35
N GLN A 18 6.88 5.21 -4.48
CA GLN A 18 6.38 4.21 -3.53
C GLN A 18 5.41 4.87 -2.53
N ASP A 19 5.79 5.99 -1.94
CA ASP A 19 4.94 6.70 -0.96
C ASP A 19 3.59 7.11 -1.58
N LEU A 20 3.59 7.59 -2.83
CA LEU A 20 2.36 7.91 -3.55
C LEU A 20 1.50 6.66 -3.79
N ALA A 21 2.12 5.54 -4.18
CA ALA A 21 1.38 4.28 -4.36
C ALA A 21 0.79 3.76 -3.03
N GLU A 22 1.50 3.94 -1.90
CA GLU A 22 0.98 3.60 -0.57
C GLU A 22 -0.21 4.47 -0.18
N GLN A 23 -0.15 5.77 -0.47
CA GLN A 23 -1.27 6.69 -0.24
C GLN A 23 -2.49 6.32 -1.08
N GLU A 24 -2.30 6.08 -2.38
CA GLU A 24 -3.39 5.67 -3.29
C GLU A 24 -4.03 4.36 -2.84
N PHE A 25 -3.23 3.36 -2.46
CA PHE A 25 -3.72 2.11 -1.92
C PHE A 25 -4.51 2.33 -0.61
N GLY A 26 -4.01 3.19 0.28
CA GLY A 26 -4.70 3.56 1.52
C GLY A 26 -6.08 4.17 1.27
N VAL A 27 -6.21 5.05 0.28
CA VAL A 27 -7.49 5.67 -0.09
C VAL A 27 -8.48 4.61 -0.59
N VAL A 28 -8.06 3.69 -1.47
CA VAL A 28 -8.95 2.64 -1.98
C VAL A 28 -9.37 1.68 -0.87
N LYS A 29 -8.45 1.35 0.04
CA LYS A 29 -8.75 0.51 1.21
C LYS A 29 -9.76 1.19 2.16
N GLN A 30 -9.66 2.49 2.33
CA GLN A 30 -10.65 3.24 3.10
C GLN A 30 -12.03 3.20 2.44
N LYS A 31 -12.10 3.38 1.12
CA LYS A 31 -13.37 3.23 0.36
C LYS A 31 -13.96 1.83 0.51
N GLN A 32 -13.13 0.78 0.49
CA GLN A 32 -13.60 -0.58 0.73
C GLN A 32 -14.25 -0.71 2.12
N PHE A 33 -13.59 -0.17 3.15
CA PHE A 33 -14.11 -0.21 4.51
C PHE A 33 -15.43 0.56 4.66
N GLU A 34 -15.55 1.74 4.03
CA GLU A 34 -16.79 2.51 4.01
C GLU A 34 -17.93 1.74 3.34
N LEU A 35 -17.66 1.04 2.22
CA LEU A 35 -18.65 0.18 1.56
C LEU A 35 -19.06 -1.03 2.42
N GLU A 36 -18.12 -1.63 3.14
CA GLU A 36 -18.41 -2.73 4.06
C GLU A 36 -19.32 -2.27 5.21
N GLN A 37 -19.08 -1.08 5.75
CA GLN A 37 -19.95 -0.47 6.77
C GLN A 37 -21.35 -0.15 6.22
N GLU A 38 -21.45 0.36 4.99
CA GLU A 38 -22.75 0.61 4.35
C GLU A 38 -23.55 -0.70 4.16
N LEU A 39 -22.88 -1.79 3.76
CA LEU A 39 -23.49 -3.10 3.62
C LEU A 39 -23.97 -3.66 4.96
N GLU A 40 -23.16 -3.54 6.01
CA GLU A 40 -23.53 -3.96 7.36
C GLU A 40 -24.76 -3.18 7.86
N GLY A 41 -24.77 -1.86 7.68
CA GLY A 41 -25.91 -1.01 8.05
C GLY A 41 -27.20 -1.37 7.29
N LEU A 42 -27.09 -1.77 6.02
CA LEU A 42 -28.23 -2.28 5.25
C LEU A 42 -28.72 -3.64 5.71
N GLN A 43 -27.83 -4.53 6.15
CA GLN A 43 -28.24 -5.82 6.74
C GLN A 43 -29.01 -5.60 8.05
N THR A 44 -28.56 -4.68 8.90
CA THR A 44 -29.31 -4.32 10.11
C THR A 44 -30.69 -3.75 9.77
N ARG A 45 -30.77 -2.92 8.73
CA ARG A 45 -32.05 -2.36 8.26
C ARG A 45 -32.97 -3.43 7.66
N GLU A 46 -32.41 -4.38 6.91
CA GLU A 46 -33.13 -5.54 6.38
C GLU A 46 -33.73 -6.36 7.54
N GLN A 47 -32.93 -6.67 8.56
CA GLN A 47 -33.38 -7.37 9.77
C GLN A 47 -34.50 -6.62 10.49
N GLY A 48 -34.36 -5.30 10.69
CA GLY A 48 -35.42 -4.50 11.33
C GLY A 48 -36.75 -4.53 10.57
N ILE A 49 -36.71 -4.52 9.23
CA ILE A 49 -37.92 -4.65 8.39
C ILE A 49 -38.52 -6.06 8.52
N PHE A 50 -37.69 -7.10 8.63
CA PHE A 50 -38.16 -8.47 8.86
C PHE A 50 -38.75 -8.67 10.26
N ASP A 51 -38.18 -8.04 11.29
CA ASP A 51 -38.69 -8.10 12.66
C ASP A 51 -40.03 -7.37 12.77
N GLU A 52 -40.14 -6.16 12.21
CA GLU A 52 -41.41 -5.43 12.07
C GLU A 52 -42.42 -6.25 11.23
N TYR A 53 -41.93 -7.02 10.25
CA TYR A 53 -42.80 -7.92 9.52
C TYR A 53 -43.34 -9.06 10.39
N ASN A 54 -42.54 -9.63 11.29
CA ASN A 54 -42.92 -10.79 12.10
C ASN A 54 -43.75 -10.43 13.35
N GLU A 55 -43.62 -9.23 13.92
CA GLU A 55 -44.32 -8.84 15.16
C GLU A 55 -45.82 -8.54 14.97
N VAL A 56 -46.27 -8.15 13.77
CA VAL A 56 -47.66 -7.71 13.57
C VAL A 56 -48.56 -8.88 13.14
N HIS A 57 -49.34 -9.41 14.09
CA HIS A 57 -50.25 -10.55 13.89
C HIS A 57 -51.53 -10.26 13.06
N GLN A 58 -51.88 -8.99 12.82
CA GLN A 58 -53.00 -8.59 11.95
C GLN A 58 -52.61 -7.38 11.08
N LYS A 59 -52.32 -7.63 9.80
CA LYS A 59 -51.93 -6.58 8.85
C LYS A 59 -53.02 -6.28 7.86
N LYS A 60 -53.19 -5.00 7.51
CA LYS A 60 -53.96 -4.61 6.33
C LYS A 60 -53.12 -4.93 5.09
N VAL A 61 -53.79 -5.15 3.96
CA VAL A 61 -53.13 -5.39 2.67
C VAL A 61 -52.19 -4.22 2.28
N ALA A 62 -52.53 -2.99 2.68
CA ALA A 62 -51.69 -1.81 2.49
C ALA A 62 -50.33 -1.93 3.22
N ASP A 63 -50.33 -2.36 4.48
CA ASP A 63 -49.11 -2.50 5.30
C ASP A 63 -48.17 -3.57 4.72
N ILE A 64 -48.73 -4.64 4.15
CA ILE A 64 -47.96 -5.70 3.48
C ILE A 64 -47.30 -5.17 2.19
N LEU A 65 -48.00 -4.34 1.42
CA LEU A 65 -47.48 -3.73 0.20
C LEU A 65 -46.33 -2.75 0.50
N GLU A 66 -46.45 -1.95 1.58
CA GLU A 66 -45.38 -1.05 2.02
C GLU A 66 -44.12 -1.81 2.44
N ILE A 67 -44.26 -2.87 3.23
CA ILE A 67 -43.12 -3.71 3.63
C ILE A 67 -42.47 -4.36 2.40
N GLN A 68 -43.28 -4.87 1.45
CA GLN A 68 -42.76 -5.45 0.22
C GLN A 68 -41.99 -4.42 -0.64
N ALA A 69 -42.46 -3.18 -0.68
CA ALA A 69 -41.74 -2.08 -1.34
C ALA A 69 -40.42 -1.77 -0.62
N GLY A 70 -40.41 -1.76 0.72
CA GLY A 70 -39.22 -1.62 1.55
C GLY A 70 -38.17 -2.70 1.29
N ILE A 71 -38.58 -3.97 1.27
CA ILE A 71 -37.70 -5.11 0.97
C ILE A 71 -37.12 -4.99 -0.45
N LYS A 72 -37.94 -4.67 -1.46
CA LYS A 72 -37.47 -4.46 -2.84
C LYS A 72 -36.45 -3.33 -2.93
N HIS A 73 -36.66 -2.24 -2.20
CA HIS A 73 -35.76 -1.11 -2.17
C HIS A 73 -34.42 -1.49 -1.52
N VAL A 74 -34.42 -2.16 -0.37
CA VAL A 74 -33.20 -2.65 0.28
C VAL A 74 -32.43 -3.62 -0.63
N HIS A 75 -33.14 -4.55 -1.28
CA HIS A 75 -32.52 -5.49 -2.20
C HIS A 75 -31.91 -4.80 -3.44
N HIS A 76 -32.55 -3.75 -3.95
CA HIS A 76 -31.99 -2.95 -5.04
C HIS A 76 -30.69 -2.25 -4.63
N ILE A 77 -30.67 -1.61 -3.45
CA ILE A 77 -29.47 -0.95 -2.93
C ILE A 77 -28.36 -1.96 -2.66
N LYS A 78 -28.68 -3.11 -2.05
CA LYS A 78 -27.72 -4.18 -1.79
C LYS A 78 -27.03 -4.65 -3.08
N ARG A 79 -27.81 -4.87 -4.14
CA ARG A 79 -27.25 -5.26 -5.45
C ARG A 79 -26.35 -4.19 -6.05
N GLN A 80 -26.71 -2.91 -5.91
CA GLN A 80 -25.84 -1.81 -6.36
C GLN A 80 -24.52 -1.77 -5.58
N LEU A 81 -24.58 -1.99 -4.27
CA LEU A 81 -23.38 -2.02 -3.44
C LEU A 81 -22.50 -3.24 -3.73
N GLU A 82 -23.07 -4.42 -3.93
CA GLU A 82 -22.32 -5.61 -4.36
C GLU A 82 -21.54 -5.35 -5.66
N HIS A 83 -22.15 -4.69 -6.63
CA HIS A 83 -21.47 -4.28 -7.86
C HIS A 83 -20.31 -3.30 -7.57
N LYS A 84 -20.53 -2.30 -6.72
CA LYS A 84 -19.48 -1.35 -6.30
C LYS A 84 -18.35 -2.04 -5.53
N THR A 85 -18.65 -3.01 -4.67
CA THR A 85 -17.65 -3.78 -3.93
C THR A 85 -16.76 -4.56 -4.87
N VAL A 86 -17.32 -5.18 -5.91
CA VAL A 86 -16.54 -5.88 -6.94
C VAL A 86 -15.62 -4.92 -7.70
N GLU A 87 -16.09 -3.72 -8.03
CA GLU A 87 -15.28 -2.70 -8.70
C GLU A 87 -14.14 -2.20 -7.80
N VAL A 88 -14.43 -1.89 -6.54
CA VAL A 88 -13.42 -1.44 -5.57
C VAL A 88 -12.42 -2.55 -5.26
N HIS A 89 -12.86 -3.82 -5.23
CA HIS A 89 -11.94 -4.95 -5.04
C HIS A 89 -10.94 -5.07 -6.19
N LYS A 90 -11.41 -4.95 -7.44
CA LYS A 90 -10.52 -4.92 -8.61
C LYS A 90 -9.56 -3.72 -8.57
N GLU A 91 -10.06 -2.54 -8.23
CA GLU A 91 -9.22 -1.34 -8.07
C GLU A 91 -8.15 -1.56 -6.98
N LEU A 92 -8.51 -2.23 -5.87
CA LEU A 92 -7.59 -2.54 -4.78
C LEU A 92 -6.50 -3.52 -5.22
N GLU A 93 -6.85 -4.58 -5.96
CA GLU A 93 -5.89 -5.53 -6.52
C GLU A 93 -4.90 -4.84 -7.48
N ASP A 94 -5.42 -3.99 -8.38
CA ASP A 94 -4.59 -3.23 -9.32
C ASP A 94 -3.62 -2.29 -8.58
N LYS A 95 -4.11 -1.55 -7.57
CA LYS A 95 -3.28 -0.66 -6.76
C LYS A 95 -2.27 -1.42 -5.90
N GLN A 96 -2.63 -2.59 -5.39
CA GLN A 96 -1.72 -3.46 -4.66
C GLN A 96 -0.58 -3.96 -5.55
N GLN A 97 -0.89 -4.34 -6.79
CA GLN A 97 0.11 -4.77 -7.77
C GLN A 97 1.08 -3.63 -8.10
N VAL A 98 0.56 -2.42 -8.34
CA VAL A 98 1.40 -1.23 -8.59
C VAL A 98 2.30 -0.94 -7.39
N LEU A 99 1.76 -0.98 -6.17
CA LEU A 99 2.55 -0.78 -4.95
C LEU A 99 3.66 -1.82 -4.81
N LEU A 100 3.37 -3.10 -5.10
CA LEU A 100 4.35 -4.17 -5.05
C LEU A 100 5.50 -3.90 -6.02
N GLU A 101 5.19 -3.53 -7.27
CA GLU A 101 6.18 -3.20 -8.29
C GLU A 101 7.05 -2.00 -7.88
N ARG A 102 6.44 -0.92 -7.39
CA ARG A 102 7.18 0.26 -6.92
C ARG A 102 8.08 -0.03 -5.71
N SER A 103 7.58 -0.82 -4.77
CA SER A 103 8.37 -1.26 -3.61
C SER A 103 9.55 -2.15 -4.02
N GLN A 104 9.35 -3.05 -4.99
CA GLN A 104 10.44 -3.87 -5.53
C GLN A 104 11.50 -3.02 -6.22
N GLU A 105 11.09 -2.06 -7.06
CA GLU A 105 12.01 -1.11 -7.69
C GLU A 105 12.85 -0.36 -6.63
N ALA A 106 12.20 0.24 -5.63
CA ALA A 106 12.88 0.98 -4.56
C ALA A 106 13.88 0.10 -3.79
N LYS A 107 13.52 -1.16 -3.50
CA LYS A 107 14.41 -2.14 -2.86
C LYS A 107 15.65 -2.45 -3.71
N ILE A 108 15.50 -2.58 -5.03
CA ILE A 108 16.62 -2.81 -5.95
C ILE A 108 17.58 -1.64 -5.92
N TRP A 109 17.06 -0.40 -6.00
CA TRP A 109 17.88 0.81 -5.93
C TRP A 109 18.60 0.96 -4.60
N ASN A 110 17.95 0.64 -3.48
CA ASN A 110 18.56 0.65 -2.16
C ASN A 110 19.68 -0.40 -2.01
N LYS A 111 19.47 -1.62 -2.53
CA LYS A 111 20.53 -2.64 -2.60
C LYS A 111 21.72 -2.17 -3.44
N TRP A 112 21.45 -1.50 -4.56
CA TRP A 112 22.51 -0.99 -5.42
C TRP A 112 23.31 0.15 -4.76
N LYS A 113 22.64 1.07 -4.06
CA LYS A 113 23.28 2.10 -3.23
C LYS A 113 24.17 1.49 -2.14
N ALA A 114 23.71 0.43 -1.47
CA ALA A 114 24.50 -0.28 -0.46
C ALA A 114 25.76 -0.93 -1.08
N LYS A 115 25.63 -1.57 -2.25
CA LYS A 115 26.76 -2.16 -2.98
C LYS A 115 27.76 -1.10 -3.45
N SER A 116 27.27 0.03 -3.96
CA SER A 116 28.12 1.16 -4.38
C SER A 116 28.85 1.79 -3.18
N ARG A 117 28.23 1.82 -2.00
CA ARG A 117 28.89 2.28 -0.77
C ARG A 117 29.98 1.31 -0.32
N ALA A 118 29.70 0.00 -0.36
CA ALA A 118 30.67 -1.03 0.02
C ALA A 118 31.92 -1.02 -0.89
N THR A 119 31.73 -0.83 -2.19
CA THR A 119 32.84 -0.70 -3.15
C THR A 119 33.67 0.56 -2.89
N PHE A 120 33.02 1.70 -2.65
CA PHE A 120 33.72 2.94 -2.30
C PHE A 120 34.57 2.81 -1.03
N ILE A 121 34.03 2.17 0.02
CA ILE A 121 34.78 1.93 1.27
C ILE A 121 36.00 1.05 0.98
N LYS A 122 35.81 -0.05 0.24
CA LYS A 122 36.91 -0.97 -0.09
C LYS A 122 38.02 -0.28 -0.90
N GLU A 123 37.67 0.58 -1.85
CA GLU A 123 38.65 1.36 -2.61
C GLU A 123 39.40 2.36 -1.74
N MET A 124 38.72 2.96 -0.75
CA MET A 124 39.33 3.87 0.20
C MET A 124 40.33 3.12 1.11
N ASP A 125 39.92 1.99 1.66
CA ASP A 125 40.76 1.14 2.52
C ASP A 125 42.02 0.66 1.76
N GLN A 126 41.87 0.29 0.48
CA GLN A 126 43.00 -0.09 -0.37
C GLN A 126 43.98 1.06 -0.62
N LYS A 127 43.49 2.29 -0.82
CA LYS A 127 44.34 3.47 -0.97
C LYS A 127 45.06 3.82 0.33
N GLU A 128 44.38 3.71 1.46
CA GLU A 128 44.99 3.93 2.78
C GLU A 128 46.07 2.89 3.07
N GLN A 129 45.81 1.61 2.80
CA GLN A 129 46.80 0.54 2.94
C GLN A 129 48.02 0.77 2.04
N ALA A 130 47.82 1.09 0.76
CA ALA A 130 48.92 1.38 -0.16
C ALA A 130 49.78 2.56 0.32
N MET A 131 49.15 3.62 0.85
CA MET A 131 49.86 4.76 1.42
C MET A 131 50.67 4.38 2.68
N LEU A 132 50.11 3.55 3.56
CA LEU A 132 50.82 3.06 4.75
C LEU A 132 52.03 2.19 4.38
N ASP A 133 51.88 1.33 3.38
CA ASP A 133 52.94 0.48 2.87
C ASP A 133 54.08 1.31 2.26
N GLU A 134 53.76 2.32 1.44
CA GLU A 134 54.74 3.26 0.89
C GLU A 134 55.49 4.00 2.00
N MET A 135 54.78 4.47 3.04
CA MET A 135 55.39 5.12 4.20
C MET A 135 56.32 4.17 4.98
N ALA A 136 55.96 2.89 5.10
CA ALA A 136 56.78 1.88 5.75
C ALA A 136 58.07 1.61 4.97
N VAL A 137 57.98 1.49 3.64
CA VAL A 137 59.15 1.33 2.75
C VAL A 137 60.09 2.53 2.86
N ILE A 138 59.57 3.77 2.81
CA ILE A 138 60.39 4.99 2.96
C ILE A 138 61.08 5.03 4.34
N ARG A 139 60.39 4.64 5.41
CA ARG A 139 61.00 4.59 6.76
C ARG A 139 62.09 3.54 6.87
N TYR A 140 61.89 2.37 6.26
CA TYR A 140 62.88 1.29 6.29
C TYR A 140 64.14 1.67 5.52
N THR A 141 63.99 2.20 4.31
CA THR A 141 65.11 2.66 3.46
C THR A 141 65.93 3.79 4.08
N ARG A 142 65.36 4.65 4.93
CA ARG A 142 66.09 5.72 5.66
C ARG A 142 66.85 5.25 6.90
N LYS A 143 66.65 4.01 7.35
CA LYS A 143 67.32 3.44 8.54
C LYS A 143 68.59 2.64 8.20
N ILE A 144 68.85 2.39 6.92
CA ILE A 144 70.06 1.80 6.37
C ILE A 144 70.99 2.95 5.96
#